data_AF-A0A7J3ZBC1-F1
#
_entry.id   AF-A0A7J3ZBC1-F1
#
_cell.length_a   1.000
_cell.length_b   1.000
_cell.length_c   1.000
_cell.angle_alpha   90.00
_cell.angle_beta   90.00
_cell.angle_gamma   90.00
#
_symmetry.space_group_name_H-M   'P 1'
#
loop_
_entity.id
_entity.type
_entity.pdbx_description
1 polymer ?
#
loop_
_entity_poly.entity_id
_entity_poly.type
_entity_poly.pdbx_seq_one_letter_code
_entity_poly.pdbx_strand_id
1 'polypeptide(L)'
;MASGVEGLLTLSIAVRVSPEPEAVELPRRYRIALNYAINRILSQDLKTIRDAHRKLYRELIERFGLSSRIALDCYRDALANAKAWKRNREVLNRIRSYHRKAGNILETGLGRHR
;
A
#
# COMPACT_ATOMS: atom_id res chain seq x y z
N MET A 1 -35.62 35.13 11.77
CA MET A 1 -34.31 34.46 11.94
C MET A 1 -34.54 33.09 12.55
N ALA A 2 -34.17 32.04 11.80
CA ALA A 2 -33.68 30.74 12.28
C ALA A 2 -33.27 29.95 11.02
N SER A 3 -31.98 30.06 10.66
CA SER A 3 -31.32 29.26 9.63
C SER A 3 -30.81 27.98 10.31
N GLY A 4 -31.28 26.82 9.87
CA GLY A 4 -30.93 25.52 10.43
C GLY A 4 -30.67 24.53 9.31
N VAL A 5 -29.38 24.42 8.97
CA VAL A 5 -28.75 23.64 7.91
C VAL A 5 -29.26 22.19 7.75
N GLU A 6 -29.45 21.79 6.50
CA GLU A 6 -29.64 20.42 6.03
C GLU A 6 -28.40 19.58 6.36
N GLY A 7 -28.37 18.99 7.56
CA GLY A 7 -27.35 18.03 7.95
C GLY A 7 -27.62 16.68 7.30
N LEU A 8 -26.89 16.36 6.24
CA LEU A 8 -26.88 15.05 5.58
C LEU A 8 -26.48 13.97 6.61
N LEU A 9 -27.48 13.24 7.15
CA LEU A 9 -27.26 12.11 8.04
C LEU A 9 -26.65 10.94 7.24
N THR A 10 -25.33 10.85 7.19
CA THR A 10 -24.65 9.67 6.63
C THR A 10 -24.67 8.56 7.67
N LEU A 11 -25.63 7.65 7.54
CA LEU A 11 -25.73 6.44 8.36
C LEU A 11 -24.68 5.43 7.88
N SER A 12 -23.59 5.27 8.62
CA SER A 12 -22.58 4.23 8.36
C SER A 12 -22.94 2.95 9.12
N ILE A 13 -23.38 1.92 8.38
CA ILE A 13 -23.63 0.58 8.93
C ILE A 13 -22.32 -0.21 8.90
N ALA A 14 -21.84 -0.62 10.07
CA ALA A 14 -20.71 -1.55 10.20
C ALA A 14 -21.24 -3.00 10.19
N VAL A 15 -21.19 -3.65 9.03
CA VAL A 15 -21.54 -5.07 8.89
C VAL A 15 -20.31 -5.93 9.21
N ARG A 16 -20.37 -6.74 10.26
CA ARG A 16 -19.40 -7.83 10.49
C ARG A 16 -19.85 -9.06 9.73
N VAL A 17 -19.29 -9.29 8.55
CA VAL A 17 -19.35 -10.60 7.88
C VAL A 17 -18.06 -11.36 8.17
N SER A 18 -18.14 -12.66 8.40
CA SER A 18 -16.99 -13.55 8.16
C SER A 18 -16.93 -13.76 6.66
N PRO A 19 -16.01 -13.10 5.94
CA PRO A 19 -15.89 -13.32 4.51
C PRO A 19 -15.41 -14.76 4.26
N GLU A 20 -15.92 -15.37 3.20
CA GLU A 20 -15.37 -16.63 2.70
C GLU A 20 -13.86 -16.45 2.48
N PRO A 21 -13.01 -17.38 2.94
CA PRO A 21 -11.56 -17.21 2.92
C PRO A 21 -11.04 -16.90 1.51
N GLU A 22 -11.63 -17.54 0.49
CA GLU A 22 -11.34 -17.32 -0.94
C GLU A 22 -11.63 -15.88 -1.39
N ALA A 23 -12.69 -15.25 -0.88
CA ALA A 23 -13.07 -13.89 -1.21
C ALA A 23 -12.07 -12.85 -0.67
N VAL A 24 -11.31 -13.18 0.38
CA VAL A 24 -10.33 -12.26 1.01
C VAL A 24 -8.93 -12.46 0.47
N GLU A 25 -8.62 -13.64 -0.08
CA GLU A 25 -7.25 -13.98 -0.47
C GLU A 25 -6.66 -13.03 -1.49
N LEU A 26 -7.38 -12.74 -2.58
CA LEU A 26 -6.90 -11.83 -3.61
C LEU A 26 -6.72 -10.38 -3.09
N PRO A 27 -7.73 -9.77 -2.42
CA PRO A 27 -7.54 -8.46 -1.78
C PRO A 27 -6.36 -8.42 -0.80
N ARG A 28 -6.15 -9.49 -0.03
CA ARG A 28 -5.02 -9.60 0.90
C ARG A 28 -3.68 -9.63 0.16
N ARG A 29 -3.54 -10.49 -0.85
CA ARG A 29 -2.32 -10.58 -1.69
C ARG A 29 -2.07 -9.25 -2.41
N TYR A 30 -3.11 -8.64 -2.96
CA TYR A 30 -3.03 -7.33 -3.62
C TYR A 30 -2.54 -6.24 -2.68
N ARG A 31 -3.10 -6.14 -1.47
CA ARG A 31 -2.69 -5.14 -0.47
C ARG A 31 -1.21 -5.27 -0.10
N ILE A 32 -0.74 -6.51 0.10
CA ILE A 32 0.66 -6.79 0.44
C ILE A 32 1.56 -6.41 -0.75
N ALA A 33 1.19 -6.84 -1.95
CA ALA A 33 1.93 -6.57 -3.18
C ALA A 33 2.01 -5.07 -3.51
N LEU A 34 0.91 -4.33 -3.34
CA LEU A 34 0.84 -2.89 -3.54
C LEU A 34 1.78 -2.15 -2.58
N ASN A 35 1.74 -2.48 -1.29
CA ASN A 35 2.65 -1.89 -0.30
C ASN A 35 4.12 -2.21 -0.60
N TYR A 36 4.40 -3.44 -1.05
CA TYR A 36 5.74 -3.81 -1.50
C TYR A 36 6.19 -2.97 -2.70
N ALA A 37 5.36 -2.86 -3.73
CA ALA A 37 5.63 -2.09 -4.93
C ALA A 37 5.87 -0.61 -4.63
N ILE A 38 5.03 0.00 -3.79
CA ILE A 38 5.19 1.40 -3.35
C ILE A 38 6.54 1.60 -2.67
N ASN A 39 6.90 0.73 -1.73
CA ASN A 39 8.17 0.83 -1.00
C ASN A 39 9.38 0.65 -1.93
N ARG A 40 9.30 -0.26 -2.89
CA ARG A 40 10.34 -0.44 -3.92
C ARG A 40 10.48 0.80 -4.81
N ILE A 41 9.36 1.39 -5.24
CA ILE A 41 9.36 2.63 -6.03
C ILE A 41 9.98 3.80 -5.26
N LEU A 42 9.66 3.94 -3.98
CA LEU A 42 10.19 5.02 -3.14
C LEU A 42 11.67 4.83 -2.79
N SER A 43 12.10 3.59 -2.52
CA SER A 43 13.49 3.27 -2.15
C SER A 43 14.45 3.30 -3.33
N GLN A 44 14.02 2.84 -4.51
CA GLN A 44 14.85 2.82 -5.73
C GLN A 44 14.61 4.02 -6.65
N ASP A 45 13.81 4.99 -6.21
CA ASP A 45 13.42 6.19 -6.97
C ASP A 45 12.92 5.88 -8.39
N LEU A 46 12.08 4.85 -8.56
CA LEU A 46 11.51 4.48 -9.86
C LEU A 46 10.52 5.57 -10.31
N LYS A 47 10.69 6.12 -11.52
CA LYS A 47 9.89 7.28 -11.99
C LYS A 47 8.93 6.93 -13.11
N THR A 48 9.32 5.99 -13.96
CA THR A 48 8.58 5.66 -15.18
C THR A 48 7.86 4.32 -15.07
N ILE A 49 6.83 4.17 -15.91
CA ILE A 49 6.12 2.89 -16.08
C ILE A 49 7.09 1.79 -16.54
N ARG A 50 8.05 2.13 -17.43
CA ARG A 50 9.04 1.18 -17.95
C ARG A 50 9.93 0.64 -16.83
N ASP A 51 10.41 1.52 -15.95
CA ASP A 51 11.27 1.12 -14.82
C ASP A 51 10.49 0.25 -13.82
N ALA A 52 9.26 0.65 -13.49
CA ALA A 52 8.39 -0.11 -12.62
C ALA A 52 8.07 -1.49 -13.21
N HIS A 53 7.74 -1.56 -14.50
CA HIS A 53 7.48 -2.83 -15.17
C HIS A 53 8.71 -3.74 -15.13
N ARG A 54 9.88 -3.23 -15.53
CA ARG A 54 11.14 -3.99 -15.54
C ARG A 54 11.51 -4.54 -14.16
N LYS A 55 11.26 -3.77 -13.09
CA LYS A 55 11.66 -4.14 -11.73
C LYS A 55 10.60 -4.94 -10.96
N LEU A 56 9.31 -4.69 -11.19
CA LEU A 56 8.25 -5.21 -10.34
C LEU A 56 7.42 -6.30 -11.01
N TYR A 57 7.27 -6.31 -12.33
CA TYR A 57 6.30 -7.19 -13.00
C TYR A 57 6.52 -8.68 -12.67
N ARG A 58 7.74 -9.19 -12.84
CA ARG A 58 8.07 -10.59 -12.52
C ARG A 58 7.92 -10.89 -11.04
N GLU A 59 8.44 -10.00 -10.17
CA GLU A 59 8.32 -10.16 -8.71
C GLU A 59 6.86 -10.22 -8.26
N LEU A 60 5.98 -9.41 -8.84
CA LEU A 60 4.55 -9.37 -8.53
C LEU A 60 3.82 -10.66 -8.91
N ILE A 61 4.19 -11.27 -10.03
CA ILE A 61 3.61 -12.55 -10.47
C ILE A 61 4.16 -13.70 -9.63
N GLU A 62 5.47 -13.83 -9.57
CA GLU A 62 6.13 -15.01 -8.98
C GLU A 62 6.02 -15.05 -7.47
N ARG A 63 6.17 -13.90 -6.78
CA ARG A 63 6.21 -13.85 -5.31
C ARG A 63 4.85 -13.69 -4.67
N PHE A 64 3.93 -13.00 -5.35
CA PHE A 64 2.61 -12.69 -4.79
C PHE A 64 1.47 -13.43 -5.50
N GLY A 65 1.76 -14.22 -6.54
CA GLY A 65 0.78 -15.01 -7.27
C GLY A 65 -0.24 -14.15 -8.01
N LEU A 66 0.13 -12.93 -8.42
CA LEU A 66 -0.77 -12.05 -9.16
C LEU A 66 -0.85 -12.49 -10.62
N SER A 67 -2.04 -12.42 -11.21
CA SER A 67 -2.17 -12.55 -12.66
C SER A 67 -1.51 -11.38 -13.38
N SER A 68 -1.14 -11.56 -14.65
CA SER A 68 -0.47 -10.53 -15.46
C SER A 68 -1.20 -9.18 -15.46
N ARG A 69 -2.54 -9.20 -15.54
CA ARG A 69 -3.38 -8.00 -15.50
C ARG A 69 -3.28 -7.28 -14.16
N ILE A 70 -3.42 -8.03 -13.06
CA ILE A 70 -3.42 -7.48 -11.71
C ILE A 70 -2.03 -6.96 -11.34
N ALA A 71 -0.96 -7.64 -11.79
CA ALA A 71 0.41 -7.16 -11.61
C ALA A 71 0.64 -5.82 -12.33
N LEU A 72 0.10 -5.66 -13.55
CA LEU A 72 0.16 -4.42 -14.32
C LEU A 72 -0.51 -3.26 -13.59
N ASP A 73 -1.74 -3.48 -13.11
CA ASP A 73 -2.50 -2.45 -12.39
C ASP A 73 -1.84 -2.11 -11.06
N CYS A 74 -1.34 -3.11 -10.34
CA CYS A 74 -0.66 -2.95 -9.05
C CYS A 74 0.53 -1.98 -9.11
N TYR A 75 1.45 -2.13 -10.07
CA TYR A 75 2.59 -1.21 -10.14
C TYR A 75 2.21 0.19 -10.68
N ARG A 76 1.12 0.30 -11.47
CA ARG A 76 0.61 1.61 -11.94
C ARG A 76 0.01 2.38 -10.78
N ASP A 77 -0.80 1.71 -9.96
CA ASP A 77 -1.34 2.27 -8.71
C ASP A 77 -0.22 2.66 -7.75
N ALA A 78 0.79 1.80 -7.62
CA ALA A 78 1.95 2.07 -6.77
C ALA A 78 2.71 3.33 -7.22
N LEU A 79 2.91 3.51 -8.53
CA LEU A 79 3.52 4.72 -9.09
C LEU A 79 2.67 5.97 -8.82
N ALA A 80 1.35 5.87 -8.98
CA ALA A 80 0.43 6.98 -8.71
C ALA A 80 0.48 7.40 -7.23
N ASN A 81 0.40 6.42 -6.31
CA ASN A 81 0.53 6.65 -4.87
C ASN A 81 1.87 7.27 -4.51
N ALA A 82 2.97 6.71 -5.00
CA ALA A 82 4.31 7.24 -4.75
C ALA A 82 4.47 8.69 -5.24
N LYS A 83 3.91 9.03 -6.41
CA LYS A 83 3.90 10.41 -6.93
C LYS A 83 3.07 11.34 -6.04
N ALA A 84 1.88 10.91 -5.61
CA ALA A 84 1.03 11.69 -4.71
C ALA A 84 1.73 11.98 -3.37
N TRP A 85 2.38 10.99 -2.77
CA TRP A 85 3.12 11.18 -1.52
C TRP A 85 4.38 12.02 -1.71
N LYS A 86 5.10 11.90 -2.83
CA LYS A 86 6.23 12.80 -3.12
C LYS A 86 5.78 14.27 -3.22
N ARG A 87 4.56 14.53 -3.69
CA ARG A 87 3.95 15.87 -3.69
C ARG A 87 3.57 16.33 -2.28
N ASN A 88 3.12 15.42 -1.41
CA ASN A 88 2.82 15.71 0.00
C ASN A 88 3.93 15.23 0.94
N ARG A 89 4.94 16.07 1.15
CA ARG A 89 6.14 15.73 1.95
C ARG A 89 5.83 15.31 3.39
N GLU A 90 4.77 15.84 4.00
CA GLU A 90 4.37 15.48 5.37
C GLU A 90 3.94 14.01 5.45
N VAL A 91 3.07 13.58 4.53
CA VAL A 91 2.63 12.18 4.41
C VAL A 91 3.83 11.27 4.14
N LEU A 92 4.71 11.64 3.21
CA LEU A 92 5.91 10.85 2.91
C LEU A 92 6.85 10.73 4.13
N ASN A 93 7.07 11.81 4.87
CA ASN A 93 7.91 11.81 6.06
C ASN A 93 7.32 10.96 7.17
N ARG A 94 6.00 11.00 7.34
CA ARG A 94 5.27 10.17 8.31
C ARG A 94 5.38 8.68 7.95
N ILE A 95 5.21 8.33 6.68
CA ILE A 95 5.40 6.96 6.18
C ILE A 95 6.84 6.48 6.41
N ARG A 96 7.83 7.30 6.05
CA ARG A 96 9.26 7.00 6.32
C ARG A 96 9.54 6.82 7.80
N SER A 97 8.94 7.64 8.66
CA SER A 97 9.08 7.53 10.12
C SER A 97 8.54 6.20 10.64
N TYR A 98 7.34 5.80 10.21
CA TYR A 98 6.78 4.49 10.57
C TYR A 98 7.66 3.33 10.11
N HIS A 99 8.18 3.37 8.88
CA HIS A 99 9.10 2.34 8.38
C HIS A 99 10.41 2.29 9.16
N ARG A 100 10.99 3.45 9.49
CA ARG A 100 12.22 3.52 10.31
C ARG A 100 11.96 2.92 11.70
N LYS A 101 10.84 3.27 12.33
CA LYS A 101 10.45 2.74 13.64
C LYS A 101 10.21 1.23 13.60
N ALA A 102 9.53 0.73 12.56
CA ALA A 102 9.32 -0.71 12.37
C ALA A 102 10.65 -1.47 12.15
N GLY A 103 11.56 -0.91 11.35
CA GLY A 103 12.91 -1.47 11.17
C GLY A 103 13.68 -1.54 12.49
N ASN A 104 13.70 -0.43 13.25
CA ASN A 104 14.35 -0.40 14.56
C ASN A 104 13.76 -1.44 15.52
N ILE A 105 12.44 -1.69 15.49
CA ILE A 105 11.80 -2.72 16.32
C ILE A 105 12.27 -4.13 15.93
N LEU A 106 12.37 -4.43 14.63
CA LEU A 106 12.86 -5.72 14.15
C LEU A 106 14.34 -5.94 14.51
N GLU A 107 15.18 -4.92 14.35
CA GLU A 107 16.61 -4.96 14.72
C GLU A 107 16.80 -5.12 16.23
N THR A 108 16.00 -4.40 17.04
CA THR A 108 16.02 -4.51 18.51
C THR A 108 15.54 -5.88 18.98
N GLY A 109 14.54 -6.47 18.29
CA GLY A 109 14.00 -7.80 18.62
C GLY A 109 14.90 -8.96 18.18
N LEU A 110 15.70 -8.79 17.13
CA LEU A 110 16.70 -9.77 16.66
C LEU A 110 18.05 -9.63 17.36
N GLY A 111 18.31 -8.49 18.02
CA GLY A 111 19.55 -8.18 18.73
C GLY A 111 19.44 -8.32 20.24
N ARG A 112 19.21 -9.54 20.76
CA ARG A 112 19.53 -9.89 22.16
C ARG A 112 19.60 -11.40 22.43
N HIS A 113 20.36 -12.11 21.60
CA HIS A 113 20.97 -13.40 21.98
C HIS A 113 22.44 -13.37 21.57
N ARG A 114 23.29 -12.86 22.46
CA ARG A 114 24.69 -13.27 22.59
C ARG A 114 24.89 -13.70 24.02
#